data_AF-A0A970QC40-F1
#
_entry.id   AF-A0A970QC40-F1
#
_cell.length_a   1.000
_cell.length_b   1.000
_cell.length_c   1.000
_cell.angle_alpha   90.00
_cell.angle_beta   90.00
_cell.angle_gamma   90.00
#
_symmetry.space_group_name_H-M   'P 1'
#
loop_
_entity.id
_entity.type
_entity.pdbx_description
1 polymer ?
#
loop_
_entity_poly.entity_id
_entity_poly.type
_entity_poly.pdbx_seq_one_letter_code
_entity_poly.pdbx_strand_id
1 'polypeptide(L)'
;MTSNSDCSINGFTLQNGKTTYGGGMYYGTATNCTFTGNTASFGGGGMYDGTATDCTFTGNAAKYGGGGVSWGTASNRTFINNSAEDDGGGMYKGTAVNCILWSNSPDDAYRTSVSYSCLSAAYAGMGNIVGNPDFVNPSSEDFRLSSTSPCIDVGTSDGEDIPSTDMDGVPRPQGAGIDMGAYEYYSPVPVPDVVGKPQGEAETLILGAGLVVGEVVVQYNNMVAVDRVISQDPTAGAEVYGDRPVDLIISLGPESFSVVFDLAGKGTRTGGGDLEQTLVYGSAAAAPEVQGNTGWIFDGWDVAFDVIISDLIVIAQYTPVNEGEGEESVEGEIPVEGEEPGEGEEPVEGEESVEGEEPVEGEEPAEGEIPVEGEEPVEGEESVEGEGEGEASTEGEPEEVEDSCGCCKSNDKILSLPELLHKGLGDWLLIGVSLIGVGIFAYRSR
;
A
#
# COMPACT_ATOMS: atom_id res chain seq x y z
N MET A 1 1.17 31.02 -5.21
CA MET A 1 2.33 31.41 -4.36
C MET A 1 3.53 31.57 -5.29
N THR A 2 4.62 32.19 -4.80
CA THR A 2 5.95 32.38 -5.43
C THR A 2 6.05 33.44 -6.55
N SER A 3 6.80 34.52 -6.28
CA SER A 3 7.16 35.59 -7.23
C SER A 3 8.67 35.68 -7.46
N ASN A 4 9.41 34.62 -7.14
CA ASN A 4 10.85 34.54 -7.32
C ASN A 4 11.19 33.23 -8.05
N SER A 5 12.12 33.29 -9.01
CA SER A 5 12.53 32.17 -9.86
C SER A 5 13.20 31.01 -9.11
N ASP A 6 13.60 31.23 -7.86
CA ASP A 6 14.36 30.26 -7.05
C ASP A 6 13.47 29.38 -6.15
N CYS A 7 12.15 29.51 -6.23
CA CYS A 7 11.26 28.72 -5.41
C CYS A 7 11.08 27.32 -6.00
N SER A 8 11.40 26.29 -5.20
CA SER A 8 11.18 24.88 -5.55
C SER A 8 10.21 24.22 -4.57
N ILE A 9 9.30 23.41 -5.10
CA ILE A 9 8.37 22.57 -4.34
C ILE A 9 8.52 21.11 -4.78
N ASN A 10 8.41 20.19 -3.82
CA ASN A 10 8.53 18.75 -4.06
C ASN A 10 7.49 17.96 -3.26
N GLY A 11 6.77 17.03 -3.90
CA GLY A 11 5.85 16.12 -3.21
C GLY A 11 4.50 16.74 -2.82
N PHE A 12 4.11 17.88 -3.42
CA PHE A 12 2.92 18.62 -3.02
C PHE A 12 1.76 18.44 -4.00
N THR A 13 0.54 18.41 -3.45
CA THR A 13 -0.69 18.60 -4.21
C THR A 13 -1.14 20.06 -4.15
N LEU A 14 -1.29 20.68 -5.30
CA LEU A 14 -1.78 22.04 -5.49
C LEU A 14 -3.13 21.97 -6.17
N GLN A 15 -4.17 22.38 -5.46
CA GLN A 15 -5.54 22.17 -5.93
C GLN A 15 -6.48 23.33 -5.66
N ASN A 16 -7.49 23.46 -6.53
CA ASN A 16 -8.60 24.42 -6.41
C ASN A 16 -8.14 25.89 -6.31
N GLY A 17 -6.93 26.21 -6.74
CA GLY A 17 -6.43 27.57 -6.79
C GLY A 17 -7.12 28.36 -7.90
N LYS A 18 -7.49 29.61 -7.62
CA LYS A 18 -8.19 30.47 -8.59
C LYS A 18 -7.54 31.85 -8.66
N THR A 19 -6.89 32.14 -9.78
CA THR A 19 -6.06 33.35 -9.93
C THR A 19 -6.21 33.97 -11.33
N THR A 20 -5.45 35.05 -11.59
CA THR A 20 -5.31 35.63 -12.92
C THR A 20 -4.43 34.75 -13.81
N TYR A 21 -3.30 34.28 -13.30
CA TYR A 21 -2.34 33.40 -13.97
C TYR A 21 -1.81 32.40 -12.95
N GLY A 22 -1.52 31.17 -13.39
CA GLY A 22 -0.89 30.18 -12.51
C GLY A 22 -1.82 29.80 -11.35
N GLY A 23 -2.94 29.14 -11.65
CA GLY A 23 -3.97 28.82 -10.64
C GLY A 23 -3.39 28.05 -9.45
N GLY A 24 -2.50 27.07 -9.72
CA GLY A 24 -1.68 26.43 -8.69
C GLY A 24 -0.37 27.19 -8.42
N MET A 25 0.40 27.51 -9.47
CA MET A 25 1.73 28.12 -9.36
C MET A 25 2.02 29.12 -10.49
N TYR A 26 2.63 30.27 -10.17
CA TYR A 26 2.94 31.31 -11.17
C TYR A 26 4.39 31.27 -11.67
N TYR A 27 5.35 30.84 -10.82
CA TYR A 27 6.78 30.79 -11.10
C TYR A 27 7.45 29.68 -10.28
N GLY A 28 8.61 29.21 -10.73
CA GLY A 28 9.53 28.35 -9.97
C GLY A 28 9.62 26.92 -10.52
N THR A 29 10.07 26.00 -9.67
CA THR A 29 10.25 24.58 -10.01
C THR A 29 9.32 23.69 -9.19
N ALA A 30 8.64 22.77 -9.84
CA ALA A 30 7.85 21.72 -9.20
C ALA A 30 8.40 20.33 -9.57
N THR A 31 8.61 19.48 -8.58
CA THR A 31 9.05 18.09 -8.78
C THR A 31 8.13 17.15 -8.03
N ASN A 32 7.70 16.03 -8.62
CA ASN A 32 6.80 15.09 -7.94
C ASN A 32 5.57 15.80 -7.34
N CYS A 33 4.89 16.63 -8.13
CA CYS A 33 3.76 17.43 -7.67
C CYS A 33 2.50 17.15 -8.50
N THR A 34 1.35 17.23 -7.84
CA THR A 34 0.04 17.12 -8.49
C THR A 34 -0.63 18.48 -8.56
N PHE A 35 -0.99 18.92 -9.75
CA PHE A 35 -1.78 20.13 -9.98
C PHE A 35 -3.17 19.71 -10.43
N THR A 36 -4.19 19.86 -9.58
CA THR A 36 -5.55 19.39 -9.89
C THR A 36 -6.64 20.43 -9.66
N GLY A 37 -7.54 20.57 -10.64
CA GLY A 37 -8.73 21.43 -10.49
C GLY A 37 -8.42 22.92 -10.29
N ASN A 38 -7.25 23.41 -10.70
CA ASN A 38 -6.88 24.81 -10.58
C ASN A 38 -7.44 25.62 -11.76
N THR A 39 -7.69 26.91 -11.58
CA THR A 39 -8.27 27.79 -12.61
C THR A 39 -7.54 29.13 -12.71
N ALA A 40 -7.23 29.55 -13.94
CA ALA A 40 -6.65 30.85 -14.24
C ALA A 40 -7.53 31.66 -15.21
N SER A 41 -7.66 32.97 -14.98
CA SER A 41 -8.42 33.86 -15.86
C SER A 41 -7.69 34.22 -17.16
N PHE A 42 -6.36 34.03 -17.21
CA PHE A 42 -5.53 34.23 -18.38
C PHE A 42 -4.94 32.92 -18.89
N GLY A 43 -3.81 32.49 -18.32
CA GLY A 43 -3.16 31.24 -18.71
C GLY A 43 -2.48 30.52 -17.56
N GLY A 44 -2.18 29.24 -17.77
CA GLY A 44 -1.56 28.40 -16.76
C GLY A 44 -2.53 28.05 -15.64
N GLY A 45 -3.61 27.34 -15.95
CA GLY A 45 -4.59 26.92 -14.94
C GLY A 45 -3.91 26.17 -13.80
N GLY A 46 -3.04 25.20 -14.11
CA GLY A 46 -2.16 24.55 -13.14
C GLY A 46 -0.93 25.41 -12.83
N MET A 47 -0.11 25.70 -13.84
CA MET A 47 1.13 26.45 -13.68
C MET A 47 1.38 27.46 -14.81
N TYR A 48 1.85 28.64 -14.46
CA TYR A 48 2.36 29.65 -15.38
C TYR A 48 3.88 29.74 -15.24
N ASP A 49 4.61 30.02 -16.33
CA ASP A 49 6.02 30.45 -16.38
C ASP A 49 6.98 29.71 -15.41
N GLY A 50 6.90 28.39 -15.38
CA GLY A 50 7.65 27.54 -14.44
C GLY A 50 8.15 26.23 -15.06
N THR A 51 9.02 25.55 -14.33
CA THR A 51 9.56 24.23 -14.69
C THR A 51 8.85 23.17 -13.86
N ALA A 52 8.39 22.10 -14.50
CA ALA A 52 7.90 20.96 -13.75
C ALA A 52 8.39 19.63 -14.32
N THR A 53 8.75 18.73 -13.40
CA THR A 53 9.37 17.42 -13.65
C THR A 53 8.65 16.36 -12.82
N ASP A 54 8.30 15.20 -13.39
CA ASP A 54 7.47 14.17 -12.74
C ASP A 54 6.21 14.74 -12.07
N CYS A 55 5.53 15.63 -12.79
CA CYS A 55 4.33 16.26 -12.26
C CYS A 55 3.11 15.83 -13.08
N THR A 56 1.97 15.72 -12.38
CA THR A 56 0.68 15.48 -12.99
C THR A 56 -0.13 16.78 -13.01
N PHE A 57 -0.74 17.08 -14.15
CA PHE A 57 -1.63 18.22 -14.34
C PHE A 57 -2.99 17.68 -14.78
N THR A 58 -3.98 17.72 -13.90
CA THR A 58 -5.29 17.11 -14.13
C THR A 58 -6.44 18.09 -13.95
N GLY A 59 -7.35 18.15 -14.91
CA GLY A 59 -8.59 18.93 -14.74
C GLY A 59 -8.37 20.43 -14.49
N ASN A 60 -7.21 20.99 -14.85
CA ASN A 60 -6.95 22.41 -14.67
C ASN A 60 -7.54 23.21 -15.83
N ALA A 61 -7.96 24.44 -15.57
CA ALA A 61 -8.68 25.28 -16.52
C ALA A 61 -8.02 26.65 -16.69
N ALA A 62 -7.94 27.15 -17.91
CA ALA A 62 -7.57 28.53 -18.20
C ALA A 62 -8.59 29.17 -19.14
N LYS A 63 -8.67 30.50 -19.16
CA LYS A 63 -9.51 31.16 -20.15
C LYS A 63 -8.84 31.17 -21.54
N TYR A 64 -7.64 31.71 -21.65
CA TYR A 64 -7.01 31.90 -22.96
C TYR A 64 -6.21 30.67 -23.38
N GLY A 65 -5.23 30.23 -22.57
CA GLY A 65 -4.45 29.05 -22.95
C GLY A 65 -3.64 28.41 -21.83
N GLY A 66 -3.27 27.16 -22.02
CA GLY A 66 -2.48 26.40 -21.05
C GLY A 66 -3.31 26.09 -19.81
N GLY A 67 -4.40 25.33 -19.98
CA GLY A 67 -5.18 24.82 -18.85
C GLY A 67 -4.29 24.12 -17.84
N GLY A 68 -3.39 23.25 -18.29
CA GLY A 68 -2.32 22.68 -17.48
C GLY A 68 -1.20 23.69 -17.24
N VAL A 69 -0.38 23.95 -18.26
CA VAL A 69 0.80 24.82 -18.17
C VAL A 69 0.83 25.89 -19.26
N SER A 70 1.20 27.12 -18.93
CA SER A 70 1.49 28.18 -19.90
C SER A 70 2.89 28.75 -19.68
N TRP A 71 3.64 29.02 -20.76
CA TRP A 71 5.01 29.60 -20.69
C TRP A 71 6.03 28.77 -19.89
N GLY A 72 5.79 27.47 -19.71
CA GLY A 72 6.65 26.61 -18.88
C GLY A 72 7.43 25.54 -19.66
N THR A 73 8.35 24.87 -18.96
CA THR A 73 9.15 23.75 -19.48
C THR A 73 8.74 22.44 -18.83
N ALA A 74 8.56 21.38 -19.63
CA ALA A 74 8.18 20.02 -19.25
C ALA A 74 9.29 19.02 -19.47
N SER A 75 9.55 18.20 -18.45
CA SER A 75 10.14 16.88 -18.62
C SER A 75 9.31 15.85 -17.86
N ASN A 76 9.01 14.71 -18.47
CA ASN A 76 8.39 13.57 -17.76
C ASN A 76 7.09 13.93 -17.02
N ARG A 77 6.18 14.64 -17.70
CA ARG A 77 4.90 15.09 -17.11
C ARG A 77 3.70 14.39 -17.74
N THR A 78 2.61 14.32 -16.97
CA THR A 78 1.33 13.80 -17.45
C THR A 78 0.25 14.89 -17.39
N PHE A 79 -0.30 15.28 -18.54
CA PHE A 79 -1.35 16.29 -18.69
C PHE A 79 -2.65 15.64 -19.14
N ILE A 80 -3.67 15.63 -18.28
CA ILE A 80 -4.93 14.95 -18.55
C ILE A 80 -6.13 15.84 -18.27
N ASN A 81 -7.08 15.89 -19.20
CA ASN A 81 -8.36 16.58 -19.03
C ASN A 81 -8.22 18.07 -18.66
N ASN A 82 -7.11 18.72 -19.02
CA ASN A 82 -6.97 20.14 -18.83
C ASN A 82 -7.70 20.90 -19.94
N SER A 83 -8.21 22.09 -19.62
CA SER A 83 -9.05 22.86 -20.53
C SER A 83 -8.62 24.32 -20.67
N ALA A 84 -8.76 24.86 -21.87
CA ALA A 84 -8.71 26.29 -22.16
C ALA A 84 -9.92 26.69 -23.02
N GLU A 85 -10.33 27.97 -23.04
CA GLU A 85 -11.37 28.42 -23.98
C GLU A 85 -10.80 28.62 -25.39
N ASP A 86 -9.58 29.18 -25.52
CA ASP A 86 -9.01 29.50 -26.84
C ASP A 86 -8.09 28.39 -27.39
N ASP A 87 -6.95 28.09 -26.74
CA ASP A 87 -5.94 27.17 -27.29
C ASP A 87 -5.14 26.40 -26.22
N GLY A 88 -4.65 25.19 -26.58
CA GLY A 88 -3.64 24.47 -25.79
C GLY A 88 -4.08 24.15 -24.36
N GLY A 89 -5.15 23.36 -24.23
CA GLY A 89 -5.70 22.90 -22.95
C GLY A 89 -4.64 22.26 -22.05
N GLY A 90 -3.78 21.40 -22.60
CA GLY A 90 -2.67 20.81 -21.84
C GLY A 90 -1.57 21.84 -21.63
N MET A 91 -1.02 22.35 -22.73
CA MET A 91 0.12 23.26 -22.67
C MET A 91 0.14 24.37 -23.73
N TYR A 92 0.45 25.60 -23.33
CA TYR A 92 0.52 26.78 -24.21
C TYR A 92 1.87 27.50 -24.14
N LYS A 93 2.51 27.75 -25.30
CA LYS A 93 3.77 28.49 -25.43
C LYS A 93 4.91 27.98 -24.54
N GLY A 94 5.28 26.71 -24.64
CA GLY A 94 6.42 26.18 -23.88
C GLY A 94 7.17 25.04 -24.57
N THR A 95 7.84 24.20 -23.78
CA THR A 95 8.54 22.99 -24.27
C THR A 95 8.08 21.74 -23.53
N ALA A 96 7.78 20.66 -24.24
CA ALA A 96 7.43 19.36 -23.67
C ALA A 96 8.28 18.22 -24.20
N VAL A 97 8.95 17.50 -23.29
CA VAL A 97 9.80 16.33 -23.58
C VAL A 97 9.43 15.16 -22.68
N ASN A 98 9.39 13.93 -23.21
CA ASN A 98 9.00 12.74 -22.44
C ASN A 98 7.64 12.87 -21.76
N CYS A 99 6.69 13.60 -22.35
CA CYS A 99 5.41 13.88 -21.70
C CYS A 99 4.28 13.02 -22.26
N ILE A 100 3.25 12.82 -21.46
CA ILE A 100 1.95 12.39 -21.94
C ILE A 100 1.00 13.58 -21.90
N LEU A 101 0.42 13.95 -23.04
CA LEU A 101 -0.62 14.96 -23.14
C LEU A 101 -1.86 14.30 -23.74
N TRP A 102 -2.88 14.06 -22.91
CA TRP A 102 -4.01 13.26 -23.31
C TRP A 102 -5.35 13.87 -22.92
N SER A 103 -6.32 13.85 -23.83
CA SER A 103 -7.68 14.32 -23.59
C SER A 103 -7.78 15.76 -23.07
N ASN A 104 -6.85 16.64 -23.47
CA ASN A 104 -6.94 18.06 -23.14
C ASN A 104 -7.74 18.81 -24.22
N SER A 105 -8.37 19.92 -23.84
CA SER A 105 -9.28 20.68 -24.71
C SER A 105 -8.91 22.18 -24.75
N PRO A 106 -8.96 22.86 -25.91
CA PRO A 106 -9.37 22.31 -27.21
C PRO A 106 -8.31 21.38 -27.82
N ASP A 107 -7.03 21.57 -27.46
CA ASP A 107 -5.90 20.80 -27.96
C ASP A 107 -4.95 20.41 -26.81
N ASP A 108 -4.19 19.34 -27.01
CA ASP A 108 -3.12 18.93 -26.07
C ASP A 108 -2.04 20.01 -25.91
N ALA A 109 -1.62 20.64 -27.00
CA ALA A 109 -0.61 21.68 -26.95
C ALA A 109 -0.84 22.74 -28.02
N TYR A 110 -0.42 23.99 -27.76
CA TYR A 110 -0.45 25.05 -28.77
C TYR A 110 0.74 26.00 -28.64
N ARG A 111 1.39 26.31 -29.78
CA ARG A 111 2.67 27.05 -29.84
C ARG A 111 3.74 26.48 -28.89
N THR A 112 3.69 25.17 -28.69
CA THR A 112 4.58 24.44 -27.79
C THR A 112 5.50 23.57 -28.61
N SER A 113 6.80 23.57 -28.29
CA SER A 113 7.75 22.63 -28.87
C SER A 113 7.59 21.28 -28.17
N VAL A 114 7.18 20.23 -28.88
CA VAL A 114 6.93 18.90 -28.32
C VAL A 114 7.87 17.89 -28.96
N SER A 115 8.57 17.09 -28.15
CA SER A 115 9.38 15.95 -28.63
C SER A 115 9.27 14.76 -27.68
N TYR A 116 9.49 13.55 -28.18
CA TYR A 116 9.43 12.30 -27.42
C TYR A 116 8.20 12.23 -26.49
N SER A 117 7.02 12.62 -26.98
CA SER A 117 5.81 12.73 -26.15
C SER A 117 4.64 11.96 -26.77
N CYS A 118 3.73 11.50 -25.91
CA CYS A 118 2.53 10.71 -26.21
C CYS A 118 1.31 11.65 -26.27
N LEU A 119 0.67 11.81 -27.43
CA LEU A 119 -0.39 12.82 -27.65
C LEU A 119 -1.68 12.25 -28.27
N SER A 120 -2.79 12.98 -28.12
CA SER A 120 -4.10 12.63 -28.72
C SER A 120 -4.19 12.92 -30.22
N ALA A 121 -3.28 13.74 -30.74
CA ALA A 121 -3.19 14.10 -32.15
C ALA A 121 -1.72 14.26 -32.59
N ALA A 122 -1.49 14.36 -33.90
CA ALA A 122 -0.14 14.51 -34.43
C ALA A 122 0.43 15.92 -34.18
N TYR A 123 1.63 15.98 -33.59
CA TYR A 123 2.41 17.21 -33.41
C TYR A 123 3.79 17.04 -34.01
N ALA A 124 4.28 18.11 -34.67
CA ALA A 124 5.63 18.14 -35.18
C ALA A 124 6.64 18.01 -34.03
N GLY A 125 7.69 17.21 -34.27
CA GLY A 125 8.75 16.95 -33.28
C GLY A 125 9.26 15.53 -33.36
N MET A 126 10.54 15.35 -33.05
CA MET A 126 11.18 14.04 -33.07
C MET A 126 10.62 13.15 -31.98
N GLY A 127 10.37 11.88 -32.29
CA GLY A 127 9.98 10.86 -31.31
C GLY A 127 8.57 10.98 -30.75
N ASN A 128 7.74 11.91 -31.24
CA ASN A 128 6.34 12.00 -30.80
C ASN A 128 5.54 10.80 -31.29
N ILE A 129 4.65 10.31 -30.43
CA ILE A 129 3.73 9.22 -30.74
C ILE A 129 2.29 9.70 -30.58
N VAL A 130 1.41 9.19 -31.44
CA VAL A 130 -0.03 9.42 -31.37
C VAL A 130 -0.69 8.11 -31.00
N GLY A 131 -1.21 8.01 -29.79
CA GLY A 131 -1.77 6.76 -29.29
C GLY A 131 -2.29 6.89 -27.88
N ASN A 132 -3.28 6.04 -27.54
CA ASN A 132 -3.82 5.98 -26.19
C ASN A 132 -2.71 5.57 -25.21
N PRO A 133 -2.43 6.37 -24.16
CA PRO A 133 -1.45 6.02 -23.14
C PRO A 133 -1.77 4.77 -22.34
N ASP A 134 -3.02 4.32 -22.39
CA ASP A 134 -3.49 3.08 -21.76
C ASP A 134 -3.18 3.05 -20.25
N PHE A 135 -3.66 4.07 -19.54
CA PHE A 135 -3.51 4.18 -18.09
C PHE A 135 -4.30 3.09 -17.35
N VAL A 136 -3.76 2.60 -16.24
CA VAL A 136 -4.37 1.55 -15.40
C VAL A 136 -5.78 1.93 -14.94
N ASN A 137 -5.96 3.13 -14.34
CA ASN A 137 -7.28 3.61 -13.94
C ASN A 137 -7.34 5.14 -13.88
N PRO A 138 -7.47 5.82 -15.03
CA PRO A 138 -7.47 7.29 -15.08
C PRO A 138 -8.68 7.91 -14.35
N SER A 139 -9.76 7.15 -14.12
CA SER A 139 -10.95 7.64 -13.41
C SER A 139 -10.74 7.80 -11.90
N SER A 140 -9.80 7.05 -11.33
CA SER A 140 -9.36 7.19 -9.93
C SER A 140 -8.04 7.95 -9.81
N GLU A 141 -7.64 8.70 -10.84
CA GLU A 141 -6.36 9.41 -10.93
C GLU A 141 -5.11 8.50 -10.85
N ASP A 142 -5.25 7.22 -11.23
CA ASP A 142 -4.13 6.30 -11.39
C ASP A 142 -3.63 6.34 -12.84
N PHE A 143 -2.59 7.14 -13.05
CA PHE A 143 -1.99 7.39 -14.37
C PHE A 143 -0.72 6.57 -14.61
N ARG A 144 -0.53 5.47 -13.88
CA ARG A 144 0.47 4.47 -14.23
C ARG A 144 0.09 3.80 -15.54
N LEU A 145 1.09 3.40 -16.31
CA LEU A 145 0.91 2.76 -17.61
C LEU A 145 0.50 1.29 -17.43
N SER A 146 -0.38 0.79 -18.29
CA SER A 146 -0.63 -0.64 -18.43
C SER A 146 0.52 -1.32 -19.20
N SER A 147 0.58 -2.65 -19.15
CA SER A 147 1.57 -3.45 -19.89
C SER A 147 1.49 -3.31 -21.42
N THR A 148 0.41 -2.76 -21.95
CA THR A 148 0.16 -2.57 -23.39
C THR A 148 0.33 -1.12 -23.84
N SER A 149 0.77 -0.23 -22.94
CA SER A 149 0.95 1.18 -23.27
C SER A 149 2.00 1.39 -24.36
N PRO A 150 1.70 2.19 -25.40
CA PRO A 150 2.67 2.56 -26.42
C PRO A 150 3.71 3.57 -25.90
N CYS A 151 3.49 4.15 -24.71
CA CYS A 151 4.38 5.15 -24.14
C CYS A 151 5.56 4.52 -23.35
N ILE A 152 5.62 3.17 -23.27
CA ILE A 152 6.69 2.40 -22.59
C ILE A 152 7.95 2.32 -23.45
N ASP A 153 9.13 2.50 -22.85
CA ASP A 153 10.47 2.35 -23.42
C ASP A 153 10.78 3.24 -24.64
N VAL A 154 10.02 4.30 -24.86
CA VAL A 154 10.08 5.14 -26.08
C VAL A 154 10.46 6.61 -25.82
N GLY A 155 10.64 7.01 -24.57
CA GLY A 155 11.18 8.31 -24.18
C GLY A 155 12.68 8.45 -24.49
N THR A 156 13.18 9.68 -24.49
CA THR A 156 14.61 9.98 -24.67
C THR A 156 15.35 10.07 -23.34
N SER A 157 16.62 9.67 -23.32
CA SER A 157 17.57 9.86 -22.21
C SER A 157 18.46 11.10 -22.38
N ASP A 158 18.33 11.85 -23.47
CA ASP A 158 19.31 12.88 -23.87
C ASP A 158 19.02 14.28 -23.30
N GLY A 159 18.03 14.41 -22.40
CA GLY A 159 17.64 15.66 -21.76
C GLY A 159 18.40 15.95 -20.46
N GLU A 160 18.72 17.22 -20.18
CA GLU A 160 19.43 17.63 -18.95
C GLU A 160 18.56 17.50 -17.68
N ASP A 161 17.23 17.43 -17.82
CA ASP A 161 16.26 17.44 -16.71
C ASP A 161 15.47 16.12 -16.57
N ILE A 162 16.16 14.99 -16.79
CA ILE A 162 15.56 13.65 -16.59
C ILE A 162 15.82 13.21 -15.14
N PRO A 163 14.77 12.98 -14.35
CA PRO A 163 14.88 12.54 -12.97
C PRO A 163 15.33 11.09 -12.89
N SER A 164 16.07 10.74 -11.84
CA SER A 164 16.59 9.36 -11.64
C SER A 164 15.53 8.36 -11.22
N THR A 165 14.37 8.85 -10.76
CA THR A 165 13.20 8.06 -10.37
C THR A 165 11.95 8.72 -10.95
N ASP A 166 10.85 8.00 -10.99
CA ASP A 166 9.53 8.54 -11.35
C ASP A 166 8.79 9.14 -10.13
N MET A 167 7.51 9.46 -10.30
CA MET A 167 6.66 10.03 -9.26
C MET A 167 6.43 9.09 -8.05
N ASP A 168 6.47 7.78 -8.26
CA ASP A 168 6.34 6.75 -7.20
C ASP A 168 7.71 6.39 -6.58
N GLY A 169 8.81 6.99 -7.05
CA GLY A 169 10.16 6.71 -6.60
C GLY A 169 10.80 5.51 -7.30
N VAL A 170 10.17 4.97 -8.34
CA VAL A 170 10.68 3.85 -9.14
C VAL A 170 11.86 4.35 -9.99
N PRO A 171 13.04 3.69 -9.94
CA PRO A 171 14.20 4.11 -10.73
C PRO A 171 13.92 4.11 -12.24
N ARG A 172 14.44 5.10 -12.96
CA ARG A 172 14.39 5.13 -14.43
C ARG A 172 15.73 4.69 -15.05
N PRO A 173 15.77 3.85 -16.10
CA PRO A 173 14.66 3.09 -16.66
C PRO A 173 14.43 1.74 -15.94
N GLN A 174 13.19 1.22 -15.98
CA GLN A 174 12.90 -0.16 -15.57
C GLN A 174 13.01 -1.17 -16.74
N GLY A 175 12.89 -0.68 -17.98
CA GLY A 175 12.95 -1.47 -19.21
C GLY A 175 14.13 -1.12 -20.12
N ALA A 176 13.88 -1.17 -21.43
CA ALA A 176 14.88 -0.84 -22.46
C ALA A 176 15.12 0.67 -22.61
N GLY A 177 14.18 1.50 -22.17
CA GLY A 177 14.21 2.95 -22.28
C GLY A 177 13.43 3.63 -21.16
N ILE A 178 13.40 4.96 -21.18
CA ILE A 178 12.59 5.74 -20.25
C ILE A 178 11.17 5.81 -20.78
N ASP A 179 10.18 5.71 -19.91
CA ASP A 179 8.79 5.87 -20.31
C ASP A 179 8.40 7.34 -20.44
N MET A 180 7.52 7.63 -21.40
CA MET A 180 6.92 8.97 -21.47
C MET A 180 5.91 9.13 -20.32
N GLY A 181 5.90 10.31 -19.69
CA GLY A 181 5.01 10.64 -18.59
C GLY A 181 5.69 10.63 -17.22
N ALA A 182 4.88 10.82 -16.18
CA ALA A 182 5.32 10.94 -14.80
C ALA A 182 5.64 9.61 -14.10
N TYR A 183 5.26 8.48 -14.70
CA TYR A 183 5.42 7.14 -14.13
C TYR A 183 6.24 6.26 -15.07
N GLU A 184 7.04 5.37 -14.48
CA GLU A 184 7.74 4.29 -15.16
C GLU A 184 6.93 3.00 -15.01
N TYR A 185 6.75 2.28 -16.11
CA TYR A 185 6.15 0.96 -16.14
C TYR A 185 7.14 -0.08 -15.66
N TYR A 186 6.64 -0.96 -14.81
CA TYR A 186 7.30 -2.19 -14.44
C TYR A 186 6.23 -3.25 -14.20
N SER A 187 6.61 -4.51 -14.38
CA SER A 187 5.67 -5.60 -14.19
C SER A 187 5.24 -5.67 -12.72
N PRO A 188 3.93 -5.75 -12.44
CA PRO A 188 3.44 -6.17 -11.13
C PRO A 188 4.03 -7.53 -10.73
N VAL A 189 4.08 -7.75 -9.42
CA VAL A 189 4.45 -9.01 -8.79
C VAL A 189 3.24 -9.60 -8.08
N PRO A 190 3.06 -10.93 -8.11
CA PRO A 190 1.99 -11.59 -7.39
C PRO A 190 2.26 -11.57 -5.89
N VAL A 191 1.24 -11.21 -5.10
CA VAL A 191 1.33 -11.28 -3.63
C VAL A 191 1.44 -12.75 -3.20
N PRO A 192 2.46 -13.12 -2.41
CA PRO A 192 2.64 -14.51 -1.96
C PRO A 192 1.51 -14.93 -1.02
N ASP A 193 1.15 -16.22 -1.05
CA ASP A 193 0.27 -16.82 -0.05
C ASP A 193 1.04 -17.10 1.24
N VAL A 194 0.76 -16.30 2.26
CA VAL A 194 1.37 -16.41 3.58
C VAL A 194 0.39 -16.83 4.68
N VAL A 195 -0.88 -17.07 4.35
CA VAL A 195 -1.89 -17.49 5.33
C VAL A 195 -1.51 -18.85 5.93
N GLY A 196 -1.63 -18.95 7.25
CA GLY A 196 -1.26 -20.13 8.02
C GLY A 196 0.25 -20.34 8.19
N LYS A 197 1.13 -19.55 7.57
CA LYS A 197 2.58 -19.65 7.75
C LYS A 197 3.02 -19.02 9.08
N PRO A 198 4.15 -19.45 9.67
CA PRO A 198 4.79 -18.72 10.76
C PRO A 198 5.14 -17.29 10.33
N GLN A 199 5.01 -16.32 11.23
CA GLN A 199 5.26 -14.90 10.92
C GLN A 199 6.61 -14.66 10.23
N GLY A 200 7.71 -15.22 10.75
CA GLY A 200 9.03 -15.02 10.15
C GLY A 200 9.19 -15.61 8.73
N GLU A 201 8.48 -16.71 8.42
CA GLU A 201 8.45 -17.27 7.06
C GLU A 201 7.63 -16.37 6.14
N ALA A 202 6.49 -15.87 6.61
CA ALA A 202 5.64 -14.94 5.88
C ALA A 202 6.41 -13.67 5.49
N GLU A 203 7.08 -13.03 6.45
CA GLU A 203 7.89 -11.83 6.22
C GLU A 203 9.00 -12.09 5.19
N THR A 204 9.66 -13.24 5.24
CA THR A 204 10.71 -13.62 4.28
C THR A 204 10.15 -13.76 2.85
N LEU A 205 8.97 -14.37 2.70
CA LEU A 205 8.32 -14.53 1.40
C LEU A 205 7.87 -13.19 0.82
N ILE A 206 7.31 -12.30 1.64
CA ILE A 206 6.89 -10.95 1.25
C ILE A 206 8.10 -10.15 0.73
N LEU A 207 9.18 -10.09 1.51
CA LEU A 207 10.40 -9.39 1.11
C LEU A 207 11.05 -10.02 -0.13
N GLY A 208 11.02 -11.35 -0.24
CA GLY A 208 11.54 -12.07 -1.40
C GLY A 208 10.76 -11.81 -2.70
N ALA A 209 9.49 -11.39 -2.60
CA ALA A 209 8.68 -10.99 -3.73
C ALA A 209 8.90 -9.53 -4.17
N GLY A 210 9.76 -8.76 -3.48
CA GLY A 210 9.91 -7.32 -3.74
C GLY A 210 8.79 -6.46 -3.14
N LEU A 211 8.05 -7.02 -2.18
CA LEU A 211 7.04 -6.32 -1.39
C LEU A 211 7.61 -5.96 -0.02
N VAL A 212 6.91 -5.11 0.73
CA VAL A 212 7.29 -4.75 2.10
C VAL A 212 6.28 -5.30 3.10
N VAL A 213 6.74 -5.60 4.31
CA VAL A 213 5.84 -5.98 5.40
C VAL A 213 5.10 -4.72 5.87
N GLY A 214 3.78 -4.80 5.86
CA GLY A 214 2.89 -3.71 6.26
C GLY A 214 2.61 -3.68 7.75
N GLU A 215 1.38 -3.30 8.11
CA GLU A 215 0.90 -3.35 9.49
C GLU A 215 0.79 -4.80 9.97
N VAL A 216 1.36 -5.08 11.14
CA VAL A 216 1.22 -6.40 11.80
C VAL A 216 0.37 -6.24 13.05
N VAL A 217 -0.82 -6.82 13.01
CA VAL A 217 -1.77 -6.85 14.13
C VAL A 217 -1.80 -8.27 14.72
N VAL A 218 -2.01 -8.38 16.02
CA VAL A 218 -2.20 -9.66 16.71
C VAL A 218 -3.64 -9.82 17.17
N GLN A 219 -4.20 -11.03 17.09
CA GLN A 219 -5.54 -11.35 17.61
C GLN A 219 -5.63 -12.80 18.10
N TYR A 220 -6.52 -13.06 19.06
CA TYR A 220 -6.85 -14.44 19.43
C TYR A 220 -7.58 -15.15 18.29
N ASN A 221 -7.26 -16.42 18.08
CA ASN A 221 -7.92 -17.27 17.09
C ASN A 221 -7.90 -18.73 17.57
N ASN A 222 -9.07 -19.36 17.58
CA ASN A 222 -9.25 -20.71 18.07
C ASN A 222 -8.86 -21.80 17.05
N MET A 223 -8.69 -21.46 15.77
CA MET A 223 -8.36 -22.39 14.69
C MET A 223 -6.89 -22.29 14.24
N VAL A 224 -6.31 -21.09 14.33
CA VAL A 224 -4.94 -20.83 13.89
C VAL A 224 -4.01 -20.87 15.09
N ALA A 225 -3.01 -21.73 15.06
CA ALA A 225 -2.01 -21.83 16.13
C ALA A 225 -1.27 -20.49 16.33
N VAL A 226 -0.77 -20.29 17.55
CA VAL A 226 0.02 -19.09 17.91
C VAL A 226 1.17 -18.84 16.93
N ASP A 227 1.49 -17.56 16.70
CA ASP A 227 2.57 -17.05 15.85
C ASP A 227 2.42 -17.39 14.35
N ARG A 228 1.20 -17.72 13.91
CA ARG A 228 0.87 -17.93 12.49
C ARG A 228 -0.06 -16.86 11.93
N VAL A 229 0.08 -16.60 10.63
CA VAL A 229 -0.77 -15.66 9.90
C VAL A 229 -2.21 -16.18 9.84
N ILE A 230 -3.14 -15.40 10.36
CA ILE A 230 -4.59 -15.61 10.23
C ILE A 230 -5.07 -15.08 8.88
N SER A 231 -4.62 -13.89 8.51
CA SER A 231 -4.99 -13.23 7.28
C SER A 231 -3.90 -12.27 6.82
N GLN A 232 -3.93 -11.96 5.53
CA GLN A 232 -3.09 -10.96 4.90
C GLN A 232 -3.95 -10.00 4.07
N ASP A 233 -3.47 -8.77 3.88
CA ASP A 233 -3.97 -7.83 2.88
C ASP A 233 -2.79 -7.13 2.20
N PRO A 234 -2.65 -7.15 0.86
CA PRO A 234 -3.55 -7.73 -0.12
C PRO A 234 -3.65 -9.26 -0.07
N THR A 235 -4.74 -9.80 -0.62
CA THR A 235 -4.95 -11.25 -0.72
C THR A 235 -3.92 -11.92 -1.62
N ALA A 236 -3.61 -13.18 -1.33
CA ALA A 236 -2.70 -13.99 -2.12
C ALA A 236 -3.07 -14.00 -3.63
N GLY A 237 -2.06 -13.93 -4.49
CA GLY A 237 -2.20 -13.90 -5.95
C GLY A 237 -2.70 -12.58 -6.53
N ALA A 238 -2.97 -11.55 -5.71
CA ALA A 238 -3.21 -10.21 -6.23
C ALA A 238 -1.95 -9.70 -6.94
N GLU A 239 -2.10 -9.13 -8.14
CA GLU A 239 -1.01 -8.47 -8.85
C GLU A 239 -0.84 -7.07 -8.29
N VAL A 240 0.30 -6.80 -7.67
CA VAL A 240 0.60 -5.50 -7.08
C VAL A 240 1.98 -5.02 -7.50
N TYR A 241 2.18 -3.73 -7.42
CA TYR A 241 3.47 -3.15 -7.72
C TYR A 241 4.42 -3.32 -6.53
N GLY A 242 5.72 -3.34 -6.81
CA GLY A 242 6.79 -3.43 -5.82
C GLY A 242 6.64 -2.39 -4.72
N ASP A 243 7.21 -2.69 -3.55
CA ASP A 243 7.08 -1.89 -2.33
C ASP A 243 5.64 -1.72 -1.80
N ARG A 244 4.62 -2.36 -2.40
CA ARG A 244 3.27 -2.44 -1.81
C ARG A 244 3.36 -3.16 -0.45
N PRO A 245 2.91 -2.54 0.66
CA PRO A 245 2.86 -3.23 1.94
C PRO A 245 1.93 -4.44 1.91
N VAL A 246 2.26 -5.49 2.65
CA VAL A 246 1.37 -6.61 2.94
C VAL A 246 1.12 -6.63 4.44
N ASP A 247 -0.09 -6.20 4.83
CA ASP A 247 -0.55 -6.18 6.21
C ASP A 247 -0.88 -7.60 6.66
N LEU A 248 -0.56 -7.94 7.90
CA LEU A 248 -0.71 -9.27 8.48
C LEU A 248 -1.52 -9.21 9.76
N ILE A 249 -2.38 -10.20 9.94
CA ILE A 249 -2.96 -10.48 11.25
C ILE A 249 -2.40 -11.82 11.75
N ILE A 250 -1.74 -11.80 12.91
CA ILE A 250 -1.06 -12.94 13.52
C ILE A 250 -1.86 -13.49 14.70
N SER A 251 -1.88 -14.82 14.84
CA SER A 251 -2.61 -15.49 15.91
C SER A 251 -1.87 -15.45 17.25
N LEU A 252 -2.61 -15.10 18.31
CA LEU A 252 -2.22 -15.33 19.70
C LEU A 252 -2.59 -16.75 20.19
N GLY A 253 -3.16 -17.57 19.31
CA GLY A 253 -3.81 -18.84 19.66
C GLY A 253 -5.20 -18.63 20.29
N PRO A 254 -5.80 -19.69 20.87
CA PRO A 254 -7.07 -19.58 21.56
C PRO A 254 -6.98 -18.64 22.76
N GLU A 255 -8.03 -17.84 22.98
CA GLU A 255 -8.16 -17.03 24.19
C GLU A 255 -8.20 -17.91 25.44
N SER A 256 -7.69 -17.43 26.58
CA SER A 256 -7.73 -18.15 27.86
C SER A 256 -8.55 -17.39 28.89
N PHE A 257 -9.30 -18.10 29.70
CA PHE A 257 -10.17 -17.57 30.75
C PHE A 257 -9.84 -18.13 32.12
N SER A 258 -10.16 -17.37 33.16
CA SER A 258 -10.02 -17.78 34.55
C SER A 258 -11.30 -18.44 35.06
N VAL A 259 -11.16 -19.61 35.68
CA VAL A 259 -12.24 -20.30 36.39
C VAL A 259 -11.88 -20.40 37.87
N VAL A 260 -12.72 -19.82 38.73
CA VAL A 260 -12.52 -19.80 40.18
C VAL A 260 -13.64 -20.58 40.87
N PHE A 261 -13.28 -21.60 41.63
CA PHE A 261 -14.20 -22.37 42.47
C PHE A 261 -14.24 -21.79 43.89
N ASP A 262 -15.34 -21.11 44.21
CA ASP A 262 -15.61 -20.55 45.54
C ASP A 262 -16.28 -21.62 46.44
N LEU A 263 -15.63 -21.98 47.54
CA LEU A 263 -16.14 -22.96 48.50
C LEU A 263 -17.25 -22.40 49.43
N ALA A 264 -17.67 -21.16 49.23
CA ALA A 264 -18.69 -20.45 50.01
C ALA A 264 -18.41 -20.42 51.53
N GLY A 265 -17.15 -20.62 51.93
CA GLY A 265 -16.72 -20.74 53.33
C GLY A 265 -17.26 -21.97 54.09
N LYS A 266 -17.90 -22.93 53.40
CA LYS A 266 -18.61 -24.07 54.02
C LYS A 266 -17.97 -25.43 53.76
N GLY A 267 -16.88 -25.48 53.00
CA GLY A 267 -16.13 -26.71 52.75
C GLY A 267 -14.64 -26.46 52.60
N THR A 268 -13.91 -27.55 52.44
CA THR A 268 -12.46 -27.57 52.22
C THR A 268 -12.15 -28.45 51.01
N ARG A 269 -11.24 -28.00 50.12
CA ARG A 269 -10.76 -28.82 49.01
C ARG A 269 -9.92 -29.99 49.56
N THR A 270 -10.24 -31.21 49.11
CA THR A 270 -9.53 -32.44 49.48
C THR A 270 -8.72 -33.04 48.34
N GLY A 271 -8.96 -32.64 47.10
CA GLY A 271 -8.32 -33.21 45.91
C GLY A 271 -8.93 -32.67 44.61
N GLY A 272 -8.86 -33.45 43.53
CA GLY A 272 -9.39 -33.07 42.21
C GLY A 272 -8.72 -31.86 41.58
N GLY A 273 -9.47 -31.11 40.77
CA GLY A 273 -9.00 -29.87 40.13
C GLY A 273 -8.68 -28.75 41.13
N ASP A 274 -7.88 -27.78 40.70
CA ASP A 274 -7.50 -26.63 41.53
C ASP A 274 -8.64 -25.61 41.65
N LEU A 275 -8.65 -24.82 42.72
CA LEU A 275 -9.70 -23.81 42.94
C LEU A 275 -9.58 -22.60 42.00
N GLU A 276 -8.42 -22.39 41.39
CA GLU A 276 -8.20 -21.38 40.36
C GLU A 276 -7.55 -22.06 39.16
N GLN A 277 -8.16 -21.96 37.98
CA GLN A 277 -7.70 -22.59 36.76
C GLN A 277 -7.69 -21.58 35.62
N THR A 278 -6.62 -21.58 34.81
CA THR A 278 -6.56 -20.83 33.55
C THR A 278 -6.77 -21.82 32.40
N LEU A 279 -7.85 -21.66 31.66
CA LEU A 279 -8.29 -22.63 30.65
C LEU A 279 -8.48 -21.96 29.30
N VAL A 280 -8.05 -22.63 28.23
CA VAL A 280 -8.28 -22.14 26.86
C VAL A 280 -9.74 -22.26 26.49
N TYR A 281 -10.21 -21.32 25.66
CA TYR A 281 -11.56 -21.27 25.10
C TYR A 281 -12.05 -22.67 24.68
N GLY A 282 -13.24 -23.04 25.16
CA GLY A 282 -13.91 -24.30 24.84
C GLY A 282 -13.48 -25.50 25.68
N SER A 283 -12.46 -25.38 26.54
CA SER A 283 -12.05 -26.47 27.45
C SER A 283 -13.01 -26.66 28.61
N ALA A 284 -12.99 -27.85 29.23
CA ALA A 284 -13.67 -28.12 30.50
C ALA A 284 -12.74 -27.80 31.69
N ALA A 285 -13.30 -27.26 32.76
CA ALA A 285 -12.58 -27.15 34.03
C ALA A 285 -12.56 -28.48 34.79
N ALA A 286 -11.46 -28.77 35.48
CA ALA A 286 -11.38 -29.95 36.33
C ALA A 286 -12.13 -29.68 37.65
N ALA A 287 -13.12 -30.48 38.00
CA ALA A 287 -13.88 -30.29 39.24
C ALA A 287 -12.98 -30.50 40.48
N PRO A 288 -12.93 -29.57 41.44
CA PRO A 288 -12.30 -29.80 42.74
C PRO A 288 -13.10 -30.81 43.56
N GLU A 289 -12.40 -31.69 44.27
CA GLU A 289 -13.04 -32.54 45.29
C GLU A 289 -13.18 -31.73 46.58
N VAL A 290 -14.41 -31.66 47.10
CA VAL A 290 -14.75 -30.81 48.25
C VAL A 290 -15.41 -31.64 49.34
N GLN A 291 -14.93 -31.47 50.56
CA GLN A 291 -15.59 -31.98 51.76
C GLN A 291 -16.28 -30.82 52.50
N GLY A 292 -17.58 -30.99 52.79
CA GLY A 292 -18.32 -30.07 53.64
C GLY A 292 -17.73 -30.00 55.05
N ASN A 293 -17.63 -28.78 55.59
CA ASN A 293 -17.24 -28.57 56.99
C ASN A 293 -18.35 -29.11 57.92
N THR A 294 -18.03 -29.33 59.20
CA THR A 294 -18.99 -29.84 60.20
C THR A 294 -20.33 -29.10 60.13
N GLY A 295 -21.42 -29.85 59.95
CA GLY A 295 -22.78 -29.31 59.81
C GLY A 295 -23.21 -29.01 58.36
N TRP A 296 -22.38 -29.28 57.36
CA TRP A 296 -22.68 -29.07 55.93
C TRP A 296 -22.36 -30.30 55.09
N ILE A 297 -23.25 -30.63 54.16
CA ILE A 297 -23.05 -31.64 53.11
C ILE A 297 -22.90 -30.90 51.78
N PHE A 298 -21.88 -31.24 50.98
CA PHE A 298 -21.68 -30.65 49.66
C PHE A 298 -22.67 -31.26 48.66
N ASP A 299 -23.44 -30.42 47.97
CA ASP A 299 -24.49 -30.83 47.04
C ASP A 299 -24.05 -30.78 45.57
N GLY A 300 -22.97 -30.04 45.27
CA GLY A 300 -22.48 -29.80 43.91
C GLY A 300 -22.15 -28.33 43.67
N TRP A 301 -22.05 -27.98 42.39
CA TRP A 301 -21.70 -26.65 41.91
C TRP A 301 -22.92 -25.93 41.34
N ASP A 302 -22.97 -24.61 41.42
CA ASP A 302 -24.10 -23.78 41.00
C ASP A 302 -24.24 -23.63 39.47
N VAL A 303 -23.12 -23.71 38.74
CA VAL A 303 -23.05 -23.58 37.28
C VAL A 303 -22.21 -24.69 36.66
N ALA A 304 -22.52 -25.02 35.40
CA ALA A 304 -21.72 -25.94 34.60
C ALA A 304 -20.38 -25.30 34.20
N PHE A 305 -19.36 -26.13 34.07
CA PHE A 305 -18.00 -25.71 33.72
C PHE A 305 -17.35 -26.64 32.67
N ASP A 306 -18.19 -27.32 31.87
CA ASP A 306 -17.76 -28.26 30.83
C ASP A 306 -17.22 -27.58 29.56
N VAL A 307 -17.58 -26.30 29.34
CA VAL A 307 -17.14 -25.51 28.18
C VAL A 307 -16.94 -24.05 28.61
N ILE A 308 -15.69 -23.63 28.74
CA ILE A 308 -15.33 -22.28 29.19
C ILE A 308 -15.24 -21.31 28.02
N ILE A 309 -16.07 -20.26 28.03
CA ILE A 309 -16.12 -19.22 26.98
C ILE A 309 -15.92 -17.80 27.53
N SER A 310 -15.78 -17.66 28.84
CA SER A 310 -15.53 -16.40 29.56
C SER A 310 -14.97 -16.72 30.94
N ASP A 311 -14.45 -15.71 31.64
CA ASP A 311 -14.14 -15.84 33.07
C ASP A 311 -15.38 -16.33 33.84
N LEU A 312 -15.17 -17.26 34.78
CA LEU A 312 -16.25 -17.96 35.48
C LEU A 312 -15.94 -18.08 36.98
N ILE A 313 -16.93 -17.79 37.81
CA ILE A 313 -16.91 -18.11 39.24
C ILE A 313 -17.95 -19.19 39.49
N VAL A 314 -17.51 -20.33 40.02
CA VAL A 314 -18.33 -21.51 40.32
C VAL A 314 -18.45 -21.64 41.83
N ILE A 315 -19.65 -21.54 42.38
CA ILE A 315 -19.90 -21.48 43.82
C ILE A 315 -20.44 -22.83 44.33
N ALA A 316 -19.76 -23.39 45.32
CA ALA A 316 -20.16 -24.62 45.98
C ALA A 316 -21.51 -24.49 46.70
N GLN A 317 -22.42 -25.44 46.47
CA GLN A 317 -23.73 -25.54 47.12
C GLN A 317 -23.68 -26.57 48.27
N TYR A 318 -24.40 -26.29 49.35
CA TYR A 318 -24.41 -27.14 50.54
C TYR A 318 -25.77 -27.20 51.25
N THR A 319 -26.07 -28.38 51.79
CA THR A 319 -27.25 -28.64 52.64
C THR A 319 -26.83 -28.74 54.11
N PRO A 320 -27.49 -28.04 55.04
CA PRO A 320 -27.17 -28.13 56.46
C PRO A 320 -27.61 -29.48 57.06
N VAL A 321 -26.78 -30.04 57.93
CA VAL A 321 -27.13 -31.24 58.71
C VAL A 321 -28.00 -30.79 59.89
N ASN A 322 -29.30 -31.04 59.83
CA ASN A 322 -30.19 -30.79 60.97
C ASN A 322 -29.97 -31.87 62.04
N GLU A 323 -29.40 -31.50 63.18
CA GLU A 323 -29.51 -32.32 64.40
C GLU A 323 -30.95 -32.19 64.93
N GLY A 324 -31.82 -33.09 64.46
CA GLY A 324 -33.18 -33.25 64.96
C GLY A 324 -33.17 -34.02 66.28
N GLU A 325 -33.85 -33.42 67.26
CA GLU A 325 -34.14 -33.89 68.61
C GLU A 325 -34.67 -35.34 68.66
N GLY A 326 -34.38 -36.02 69.78
CA GLY A 326 -34.64 -37.44 69.95
C GLY A 326 -36.11 -37.86 69.90
N GLU A 327 -36.34 -39.07 69.43
CA GLU A 327 -37.50 -39.88 69.79
C GLU A 327 -37.05 -41.26 70.29
N GLU A 328 -37.83 -41.74 71.25
CA GLU A 328 -37.53 -42.78 72.22
C GLU A 328 -37.26 -44.17 71.64
N SER A 329 -36.49 -44.91 72.44
CA SER A 329 -36.35 -46.36 72.42
C SER A 329 -37.69 -47.10 72.37
N VAL A 330 -37.81 -48.06 71.46
CA VAL A 330 -38.70 -49.22 71.65
C VAL A 330 -37.88 -50.50 71.45
N GLU A 331 -37.71 -51.25 72.53
CA GLU A 331 -37.20 -52.63 72.56
C GLU A 331 -38.26 -53.63 72.07
N GLY A 332 -37.77 -54.71 71.43
CA GLY A 332 -38.44 -56.00 71.26
C GLY A 332 -39.04 -56.22 69.86
N GLU A 333 -38.79 -57.30 69.12
CA GLU A 333 -38.12 -58.58 69.37
C GLU A 333 -37.62 -59.17 68.02
N ILE A 334 -36.62 -60.04 68.12
CA ILE A 334 -36.03 -60.98 67.12
C ILE A 334 -37.02 -62.17 66.89
N PRO A 335 -36.99 -63.09 65.86
CA PRO A 335 -36.02 -63.41 64.76
C PRO A 335 -36.74 -63.54 63.37
N VAL A 336 -36.22 -64.03 62.22
CA VAL A 336 -35.40 -65.22 61.88
C VAL A 336 -34.96 -65.15 60.39
N GLU A 337 -33.73 -65.59 60.14
CA GLU A 337 -33.10 -66.21 58.96
C GLU A 337 -33.13 -65.58 57.55
N GLY A 338 -31.95 -65.67 56.92
CA GLY A 338 -31.85 -65.72 55.46
C GLY A 338 -30.47 -65.45 54.85
N GLU A 339 -29.44 -66.13 55.35
CA GLU A 339 -28.20 -66.52 54.65
C GLU A 339 -27.18 -65.49 54.10
N GLU A 340 -25.90 -65.89 54.23
CA GLU A 340 -24.67 -65.18 53.89
C GLU A 340 -24.22 -65.38 52.40
N PRO A 341 -22.94 -65.21 52.01
CA PRO A 341 -22.43 -64.03 51.31
C PRO A 341 -21.80 -64.38 49.94
N GLY A 342 -21.26 -63.40 49.23
CA GLY A 342 -20.42 -63.65 48.06
C GLY A 342 -19.60 -62.43 47.67
N GLU A 343 -18.31 -62.46 48.01
CA GLU A 343 -17.26 -61.53 47.60
C GLU A 343 -16.91 -61.63 46.10
N GLY A 344 -16.27 -60.57 45.60
CA GLY A 344 -15.43 -60.54 44.38
C GLY A 344 -16.19 -60.20 43.10
N GLU A 345 -15.70 -59.39 42.16
CA GLU A 345 -14.29 -59.23 41.75
C GLU A 345 -13.98 -57.82 41.18
N GLU A 346 -12.67 -57.58 41.05
CA GLU A 346 -11.90 -56.48 40.45
C GLU A 346 -12.30 -56.08 39.00
N PRO A 347 -11.89 -54.88 38.51
CA PRO A 347 -12.34 -54.35 37.23
C PRO A 347 -11.59 -54.96 36.03
N VAL A 348 -12.32 -55.10 34.92
CA VAL A 348 -11.80 -55.57 33.62
C VAL A 348 -11.14 -54.42 32.86
N GLU A 349 -9.94 -54.68 32.34
CA GLU A 349 -9.17 -53.79 31.46
C GLU A 349 -9.87 -53.50 30.12
N GLY A 350 -9.43 -52.41 29.48
CA GLY A 350 -9.98 -51.87 28.25
C GLY A 350 -9.79 -52.72 27.00
N GLU A 351 -10.58 -52.38 26.00
CA GLU A 351 -10.37 -52.78 24.61
C GLU A 351 -10.33 -51.56 23.69
N GLU A 352 -9.66 -51.79 22.58
CA GLU A 352 -8.93 -50.88 21.71
C GLU A 352 -9.75 -49.92 20.84
N SER A 353 -8.99 -48.95 20.33
CA SER A 353 -9.22 -48.11 19.16
C SER A 353 -9.92 -48.81 17.98
N VAL A 354 -10.91 -48.13 17.42
CA VAL A 354 -11.46 -48.45 16.09
C VAL A 354 -10.67 -47.66 15.05
N GLU A 355 -10.03 -48.39 14.12
CA GLU A 355 -9.37 -47.87 12.92
C GLU A 355 -10.35 -47.15 11.98
N GLY A 356 -9.80 -46.20 11.23
CA GLY A 356 -10.53 -45.30 10.35
C GLY A 356 -11.19 -45.97 9.14
N GLU A 357 -12.29 -45.37 8.71
CA GLU A 357 -12.78 -45.54 7.34
C GLU A 357 -12.11 -44.51 6.44
N GLU A 358 -11.59 -44.98 5.30
CA GLU A 358 -11.05 -44.15 4.23
C GLU A 358 -12.16 -43.27 3.61
N PRO A 359 -11.85 -42.00 3.25
CA PRO A 359 -12.78 -41.22 2.46
C PRO A 359 -12.77 -41.70 0.99
N VAL A 360 -13.97 -41.98 0.51
CA VAL A 360 -14.33 -42.29 -0.88
C VAL A 360 -13.86 -41.15 -1.81
N GLU A 361 -13.15 -41.52 -2.87
CA GLU A 361 -12.77 -40.62 -3.97
C GLU A 361 -14.02 -39.95 -4.58
N GLY A 362 -14.02 -38.62 -4.56
CA GLY A 362 -14.97 -37.78 -5.28
C GLY A 362 -14.47 -37.52 -6.69
N GLU A 363 -15.32 -37.87 -7.65
CA GLU A 363 -15.11 -37.87 -9.10
C GLU A 363 -14.62 -36.53 -9.68
N GLU A 364 -13.68 -36.64 -10.63
CA GLU A 364 -13.28 -35.57 -11.56
C GLU A 364 -14.47 -35.12 -12.43
N PRO A 365 -14.68 -33.81 -12.62
CA PRO A 365 -15.46 -33.35 -13.77
C PRO A 365 -14.56 -33.20 -14.99
N ALA A 366 -14.89 -34.05 -15.96
CA ALA A 366 -14.52 -34.12 -17.37
C ALA A 366 -13.95 -32.86 -18.03
N GLU A 367 -12.86 -33.12 -18.76
CA GLU A 367 -12.31 -32.31 -19.85
C GLU A 367 -13.38 -31.90 -20.86
N GLY A 368 -13.46 -30.59 -21.10
CA GLY A 368 -14.18 -29.99 -22.22
C GLY A 368 -13.22 -29.72 -23.37
N GLU A 369 -13.40 -30.48 -24.43
CA GLU A 369 -12.66 -30.48 -25.69
C GLU A 369 -12.58 -29.09 -26.36
N ILE A 370 -11.39 -28.74 -26.86
CA ILE A 370 -11.20 -27.81 -27.98
C ILE A 370 -10.93 -28.70 -29.21
N PRO A 371 -11.73 -28.56 -30.28
CA PRO A 371 -11.07 -28.19 -31.54
C PRO A 371 -11.98 -27.39 -32.48
N VAL A 372 -11.51 -26.25 -32.99
CA VAL A 372 -11.60 -25.94 -34.43
C VAL A 372 -10.43 -25.02 -34.82
N GLU A 373 -9.59 -25.52 -35.72
CA GLU A 373 -8.60 -24.75 -36.48
C GLU A 373 -9.27 -23.78 -37.47
N GLY A 374 -8.69 -22.60 -37.62
CA GLY A 374 -9.06 -21.62 -38.64
C GLY A 374 -7.89 -20.73 -39.00
N GLU A 375 -7.05 -21.26 -39.90
CA GLU A 375 -6.18 -20.66 -40.91
C GLU A 375 -5.41 -19.34 -40.65
N GLU A 376 -4.09 -19.44 -40.88
CA GLU A 376 -3.09 -18.41 -41.17
C GLU A 376 -3.33 -17.72 -42.55
N PRO A 377 -2.56 -16.67 -42.92
CA PRO A 377 -3.09 -15.40 -43.41
C PRO A 377 -3.21 -15.29 -44.94
N VAL A 378 -4.00 -14.30 -45.39
CA VAL A 378 -3.99 -13.85 -46.78
C VAL A 378 -2.87 -12.82 -46.95
N GLU A 379 -1.84 -13.19 -47.71
CA GLU A 379 -0.91 -12.26 -48.33
C GLU A 379 -1.66 -11.31 -49.28
N GLY A 380 -1.35 -10.02 -49.17
CA GLY A 380 -1.69 -8.99 -50.15
C GLY A 380 -0.43 -8.19 -50.46
N GLU A 381 0.16 -8.51 -51.61
CA GLU A 381 1.34 -7.90 -52.21
C GLU A 381 1.15 -6.42 -52.61
N GLU A 382 2.31 -5.76 -52.76
CA GLU A 382 2.64 -4.67 -53.69
C GLU A 382 2.00 -3.29 -53.47
N SER A 383 2.79 -2.32 -53.02
CA SER A 383 3.70 -1.47 -53.81
C SER A 383 2.96 -0.43 -54.67
N VAL A 384 3.05 0.84 -54.25
CA VAL A 384 3.08 1.97 -55.17
C VAL A 384 4.10 2.97 -54.63
N GLU A 385 5.20 3.07 -55.37
CA GLU A 385 6.14 4.19 -55.33
C GLU A 385 5.40 5.50 -55.61
N GLY A 386 5.79 6.53 -54.87
CA GLY A 386 5.42 7.91 -55.14
C GLY A 386 6.55 8.83 -54.72
N GLU A 387 7.63 8.78 -55.49
CA GLU A 387 8.65 9.83 -55.50
C GLU A 387 8.01 11.21 -55.70
N GLY A 388 8.53 12.19 -54.99
CA GLY A 388 8.11 13.58 -55.10
C GLY A 388 9.02 14.49 -54.30
N GLU A 389 10.30 14.51 -54.67
CA GLU A 389 11.22 15.59 -54.32
C GLU A 389 10.65 16.94 -54.80
N GLY A 390 10.75 17.96 -53.96
CA GLY A 390 10.37 19.33 -54.26
C GLY A 390 11.11 20.28 -53.32
N GLU A 391 12.31 20.65 -53.73
CA GLU A 391 13.20 21.59 -53.05
C GLU A 391 12.64 23.02 -52.92
N ALA A 392 13.17 23.68 -51.88
CA ALA A 392 13.67 25.05 -51.87
C ALA A 392 12.70 26.25 -51.83
N SER A 393 12.78 26.91 -50.66
CA SER A 393 13.07 28.33 -50.42
C SER A 393 12.15 29.40 -51.02
N THR A 394 11.71 30.33 -50.17
CA THR A 394 12.30 31.69 -50.13
C THR A 394 11.72 32.53 -48.99
N GLU A 395 12.56 33.45 -48.56
CA GLU A 395 12.46 34.44 -47.50
C GLU A 395 11.30 35.43 -47.66
N GLY A 396 10.88 36.04 -46.55
CA GLY A 396 10.02 37.22 -46.56
C GLY A 396 9.47 37.62 -45.20
N GLU A 397 10.33 38.14 -44.31
CA GLU A 397 9.98 39.25 -43.41
C GLU A 397 10.27 40.58 -44.15
N PRO A 398 9.72 41.77 -43.77
CA PRO A 398 9.30 42.16 -42.42
C PRO A 398 7.99 42.97 -42.35
N GLU A 399 7.47 43.20 -41.15
CA GLU A 399 7.27 44.56 -40.60
C GLU A 399 6.75 44.54 -39.16
N GLU A 400 7.40 45.38 -38.36
CA GLU A 400 7.16 45.65 -36.95
C GLU A 400 5.86 46.45 -36.75
N VAL A 401 5.13 46.15 -35.68
CA VAL A 401 4.26 47.12 -35.02
C VAL A 401 4.66 47.16 -33.55
N GLU A 402 5.20 48.31 -33.17
CA GLU A 402 5.59 48.69 -31.82
C GLU A 402 4.41 48.53 -30.85
N ASP A 403 4.64 47.89 -29.71
CA ASP A 403 3.98 48.33 -28.49
C ASP A 403 4.92 48.28 -27.29
N SER A 404 4.83 49.39 -26.55
CA SER A 404 5.76 49.87 -25.56
C SER A 404 5.64 49.14 -24.22
N CYS A 405 6.75 48.55 -23.75
CA CYS A 405 7.00 48.48 -22.31
C CYS A 405 8.50 48.52 -22.04
N GLY A 406 8.96 49.67 -21.56
CA GLY A 406 10.36 49.87 -21.18
C GLY A 406 10.67 49.19 -19.86
N CYS A 407 11.67 48.31 -19.89
CA CYS A 407 12.62 48.06 -18.80
C CYS A 407 13.69 47.08 -19.31
N CYS A 408 14.85 47.60 -19.72
CA CYS A 408 16.17 46.96 -19.56
C CYS A 408 17.24 47.85 -20.21
N LYS A 409 18.14 48.40 -19.38
CA LYS A 409 19.43 48.96 -19.82
C LYS A 409 20.55 48.19 -19.12
N SER A 410 21.58 47.90 -19.92
CA SER A 410 22.94 47.43 -19.56
C SER A 410 23.03 45.95 -19.14
N ASN A 411 24.00 45.14 -19.56
CA ASN A 411 25.26 45.42 -20.25
C ASN A 411 25.74 44.16 -20.97
N ASP A 412 26.24 44.31 -22.19
CA ASP A 412 27.09 43.33 -22.86
C ASP A 412 28.38 43.10 -22.06
N LYS A 413 28.77 41.83 -21.93
CA LYS A 413 30.19 41.42 -22.02
C LYS A 413 30.31 39.96 -22.42
N ILE A 414 30.68 39.78 -23.68
CA ILE A 414 31.20 38.58 -24.30
C ILE A 414 32.40 38.07 -23.48
N LEU A 415 32.35 36.81 -23.04
CA LEU A 415 33.51 36.08 -22.52
C LEU A 415 34.04 35.17 -23.64
N SER A 416 35.33 35.30 -23.94
CA SER A 416 36.06 34.52 -24.95
C SER A 416 36.72 33.28 -24.33
N LEU A 417 36.73 32.15 -25.07
CA LEU A 417 37.59 30.98 -24.86
C LEU A 417 39.05 31.43 -24.60
N PRO A 418 39.53 31.45 -23.34
CA PRO A 418 40.10 30.25 -22.73
C PRO A 418 39.97 30.23 -21.18
N GLU A 419 38.83 29.77 -20.64
CA GLU A 419 38.69 29.39 -19.22
C GLU A 419 38.12 27.96 -19.07
N LEU A 420 38.37 27.14 -20.08
CA LEU A 420 38.10 25.71 -20.14
C LEU A 420 39.41 24.92 -19.95
N LEU A 421 40.11 25.09 -18.82
CA LEU A 421 41.16 24.13 -18.43
C LEU A 421 41.63 24.28 -16.96
N HIS A 422 40.97 23.60 -16.03
CA HIS A 422 41.58 22.86 -14.90
C HIS A 422 40.48 22.22 -14.02
N LYS A 423 39.86 21.15 -14.53
CA LYS A 423 39.32 20.07 -13.68
C LYS A 423 40.39 19.00 -13.62
N GLY A 424 40.99 18.78 -12.45
CA GLY A 424 41.96 17.72 -12.26
C GLY A 424 42.67 17.78 -10.91
N LEU A 425 42.07 17.12 -9.91
CA LEU A 425 42.67 16.56 -8.69
C LEU A 425 43.36 17.53 -7.69
N GLY A 426 42.92 17.49 -6.42
CA GLY A 426 43.75 17.96 -5.31
C GLY A 426 43.02 18.33 -4.02
N ASP A 427 43.11 17.42 -3.06
CA ASP A 427 43.36 17.69 -1.64
C ASP A 427 42.21 17.90 -0.64
N TRP A 428 42.07 16.82 0.14
CA TRP A 428 41.75 16.77 1.57
C TRP A 428 42.49 17.84 2.40
N LEU A 429 41.96 18.05 3.62
CA LEU A 429 42.58 18.65 4.81
C LEU A 429 42.26 20.14 5.08
N LEU A 430 41.31 20.41 5.98
CA LEU A 430 41.50 21.26 7.19
C LEU A 430 40.13 21.53 7.88
N ILE A 431 39.77 20.74 8.89
CA ILE A 431 38.93 21.22 10.00
C ILE A 431 39.66 20.84 11.28
N GLY A 432 40.25 21.82 11.94
CA GLY A 432 40.96 21.61 13.20
C GLY A 432 41.48 22.91 13.81
N VAL A 433 40.86 23.27 14.94
CA VAL A 433 41.37 24.11 16.03
C VAL A 433 41.15 25.63 15.92
N SER A 434 40.23 26.15 16.73
CA SER A 434 40.58 26.94 17.93
C SER A 434 39.34 27.44 18.69
N LEU A 435 39.24 27.11 19.97
CA LEU A 435 39.22 28.09 21.07
C LEU A 435 39.24 27.37 22.45
N ILE A 436 40.31 27.63 23.19
CA ILE A 436 40.58 27.22 24.58
C ILE A 436 40.05 28.29 25.53
N GLY A 437 39.53 27.91 26.70
CA GLY A 437 39.20 28.87 27.76
C GLY A 437 38.66 28.34 29.10
N VAL A 438 39.36 27.39 29.74
CA VAL A 438 39.65 27.25 31.20
C VAL A 438 38.58 27.56 32.28
N GLY A 439 38.36 26.61 33.22
CA GLY A 439 38.39 26.92 34.66
C GLY A 439 37.32 26.35 35.63
N ILE A 440 37.53 25.12 36.10
CA ILE A 440 37.39 24.56 37.49
C ILE A 440 36.46 25.25 38.54
N PHE A 441 35.48 24.49 39.05
CA PHE A 441 35.08 24.20 40.46
C PHE A 441 33.63 23.66 40.41
N ALA A 442 33.07 22.73 41.19
CA ALA A 442 33.48 21.69 42.14
C ALA A 442 32.15 21.09 42.69
N TYR A 443 32.03 19.77 42.90
CA TYR A 443 31.53 19.21 44.18
C TYR A 443 31.56 17.67 44.19
N ARG A 444 31.82 17.13 45.39
CA ARG A 444 31.94 15.71 45.76
C ARG A 444 30.65 15.21 46.44
N SER A 445 30.53 13.89 46.60
CA SER A 445 29.56 13.10 47.40
C SER A 445 28.23 12.81 46.68
N ARG A 446 27.70 11.58 46.67
CA ARG A 446 27.94 10.33 47.42
C ARG A 446 27.98 9.13 46.48
#